data_AF-A0A6G6BKX0-F1
#
_entry.id   AF-A0A6G6BKX0-F1
#
_cell.length_a   1.000
_cell.length_b   1.000
_cell.length_c   1.000
_cell.angle_alpha   90.00
_cell.angle_beta   90.00
_cell.angle_gamma   90.00
#
_symmetry.space_group_name_H-M   'P 1'
#
loop_
_entity.id
_entity.type
_entity.pdbx_description
1 polymer ?
#
loop_
_entity_poly.entity_id
_entity_poly.type
_entity_poly.pdbx_seq_one_letter_code
_entity_poly.pdbx_strand_id
1 'polypeptide(L)'
;MANKIIKKFSPDIVIGTGGFVSFPTLYAAKKNKIPILIQEQNSFPGLTNRIFSRDANKICIAYKQAKKHFPKEKTILTGNPVRSEILQLPSKEEACIHLGLKITKPIILSIGGSQGSNSMNNAWIKGLKKLIELDMQLIWQVGKFDIHKIKKNKMSHHSNIIFMEFIENIPTCYAAADIIVSRAGALTISEVCLIGKPYILIPFPWSSNDHQNQNAKILEEKEAALIIKNEEIEQKLVSSVIQLVNDSSMKKKMSRNILELGKPKATNDIVNEILQII
;
A
#
# COMPACT_ATOMS: atom_id res chain seq x y z
N MET A 1 28.55 -14.18 -3.29
CA MET A 1 27.92 -14.22 -1.96
C MET A 1 26.63 -15.05 -1.96
N ALA A 2 25.60 -14.71 -2.76
CA ALA A 2 24.33 -15.43 -2.79
C ALA A 2 24.44 -16.95 -2.99
N ASN A 3 25.29 -17.42 -3.91
CA ASN A 3 25.52 -18.87 -4.11
C ASN A 3 26.07 -19.59 -2.86
N LYS A 4 26.90 -18.92 -2.05
CA LYS A 4 27.39 -19.48 -0.78
C LYS A 4 26.25 -19.60 0.24
N ILE A 5 25.36 -18.60 0.28
CA ILE A 5 24.18 -18.60 1.17
C ILE A 5 23.23 -19.73 0.75
N ILE A 6 22.89 -19.86 -0.53
CA ILE A 6 22.00 -20.90 -1.03
C ILE A 6 22.56 -22.29 -0.72
N LYS A 7 23.85 -22.54 -0.95
CA LYS A 7 24.46 -23.84 -0.64
C LYS A 7 24.52 -24.14 0.86
N LYS A 8 24.60 -23.11 1.70
CA LYS A 8 24.62 -23.28 3.17
C LYS A 8 23.22 -23.50 3.73
N PHE A 9 22.23 -22.75 3.22
CA PHE A 9 20.84 -22.82 3.68
C PHE A 9 20.10 -24.03 3.09
N SER A 10 20.48 -24.48 1.88
CA SER A 10 19.88 -25.60 1.15
C SER A 10 18.35 -25.53 1.06
N PRO A 11 17.78 -24.46 0.48
CA PRO A 11 16.32 -24.29 0.42
C PRO A 11 15.67 -25.30 -0.54
N ASP A 12 14.49 -25.79 -0.15
CA ASP A 12 13.61 -26.57 -1.04
C ASP A 12 13.01 -25.70 -2.16
N ILE A 13 12.83 -24.40 -1.90
CA ILE A 13 12.30 -23.42 -2.85
C ILE A 13 12.82 -22.02 -2.56
N VAL A 14 12.96 -21.20 -3.61
CA VAL A 14 13.30 -19.77 -3.49
C VAL A 14 12.14 -18.91 -3.99
N ILE A 15 11.74 -17.93 -3.17
CA ILE A 15 10.68 -16.98 -3.50
C ILE A 15 11.29 -15.65 -3.94
N GLY A 16 11.00 -15.23 -5.17
CA GLY A 16 11.40 -13.95 -5.73
C GLY A 16 10.28 -12.93 -5.66
N THR A 17 10.47 -11.86 -4.89
CA THR A 17 9.49 -10.75 -4.77
C THR A 17 9.87 -9.53 -5.62
N GLY A 18 10.94 -9.62 -6.41
CA GLY A 18 11.42 -8.54 -7.27
C GLY A 18 12.52 -7.67 -6.64
N GLY A 19 12.83 -6.54 -7.30
CA GLY A 19 13.92 -5.65 -6.91
C GLY A 19 15.32 -6.17 -7.28
N PHE A 20 16.33 -5.30 -7.17
CA PHE A 20 17.71 -5.62 -7.54
C PHE A 20 18.34 -6.68 -6.61
N VAL A 21 17.92 -6.69 -5.34
CA VAL A 21 18.42 -7.63 -4.32
C VAL A 21 18.00 -9.08 -4.61
N SER A 22 16.82 -9.30 -5.20
CA SER A 22 16.35 -10.65 -5.54
C SER A 22 17.12 -11.28 -6.70
N PHE A 23 17.74 -10.48 -7.58
CA PHE A 23 18.43 -10.98 -8.77
C PHE A 23 19.53 -12.02 -8.46
N PRO A 24 20.54 -11.74 -7.60
CA PRO A 24 21.61 -12.70 -7.33
C PRO A 24 21.10 -13.97 -6.65
N THR A 25 20.03 -13.89 -5.85
CA THR A 25 19.42 -15.05 -5.19
C THR A 25 18.69 -15.94 -6.20
N LEU A 26 17.85 -15.35 -7.06
CA LEU A 26 17.14 -16.08 -8.12
C LEU A 26 18.10 -16.69 -9.15
N TYR A 27 19.16 -15.96 -9.51
CA TYR A 27 20.21 -16.48 -10.38
C TYR A 27 20.91 -17.70 -9.77
N ALA A 28 21.24 -17.63 -8.49
CA ALA A 28 21.85 -18.75 -7.78
C ALA A 28 20.88 -19.93 -7.64
N ALA A 29 19.59 -19.69 -7.37
CA ALA A 29 18.57 -20.75 -7.32
C ALA A 29 18.49 -21.50 -8.67
N LYS A 30 18.37 -20.75 -9.77
CA LYS A 30 18.41 -21.28 -11.14
C LYS A 30 19.65 -22.13 -11.39
N LYS A 31 20.84 -21.61 -11.06
CA LYS A 31 22.11 -22.31 -11.29
C LYS A 31 22.20 -23.64 -10.51
N ASN A 32 21.64 -23.69 -9.30
CA ASN A 32 21.61 -24.89 -8.47
C ASN A 32 20.36 -25.76 -8.70
N LYS A 33 19.53 -25.45 -9.72
CA LYS A 33 18.29 -26.17 -10.05
C LYS A 33 17.29 -26.25 -8.88
N ILE A 34 17.27 -25.22 -8.03
CA ILE A 34 16.30 -25.11 -6.94
C ILE A 34 15.02 -24.49 -7.49
N PRO A 35 13.83 -25.04 -7.17
CA PRO A 35 12.56 -24.47 -7.59
C PRO A 35 12.41 -22.99 -7.24
N ILE A 36 11.74 -22.25 -8.11
CA ILE A 36 11.53 -20.81 -7.97
C ILE A 36 10.04 -20.50 -8.05
N LEU A 37 9.53 -19.75 -7.07
CA LEU A 37 8.25 -19.07 -7.16
C LEU A 37 8.47 -17.56 -7.25
N ILE A 38 7.80 -16.89 -8.18
CA ILE A 38 7.80 -15.43 -8.25
C ILE A 38 6.50 -14.91 -7.64
N GLN A 39 6.58 -13.88 -6.81
CA GLN A 39 5.42 -13.11 -6.36
C GLN A 39 5.58 -11.66 -6.86
N GLU A 40 4.68 -11.23 -7.74
CA GLU A 40 4.66 -9.89 -8.32
C GLU A 40 3.52 -9.07 -7.74
N GLN A 41 3.90 -7.98 -7.07
CA GLN A 41 2.96 -7.13 -6.35
C GLN A 41 2.30 -6.08 -7.23
N ASN A 42 2.96 -5.67 -8.31
CA ASN A 42 2.53 -4.53 -9.12
C ASN A 42 1.79 -4.96 -10.38
N SER A 43 0.98 -4.05 -10.92
CA SER A 43 0.30 -4.24 -12.20
C SER A 43 1.25 -4.27 -13.40
N PHE A 44 2.39 -3.58 -13.28
CA PHE A 44 3.51 -3.69 -14.21
C PHE A 44 4.70 -4.34 -13.52
N PRO A 45 5.18 -5.49 -14.01
CA PRO A 45 6.17 -6.26 -13.28
C PRO A 45 7.57 -5.67 -13.31
N GLY A 46 8.27 -5.88 -12.19
CA GLY A 46 9.67 -5.51 -12.04
C GLY A 46 10.57 -6.21 -13.07
N LEU A 47 11.71 -5.60 -13.40
CA LEU A 47 12.66 -6.18 -14.35
C LEU A 47 13.16 -7.56 -13.91
N THR A 48 13.54 -7.70 -12.63
CA THR A 48 14.00 -8.97 -12.07
C THR A 48 12.96 -10.08 -12.25
N ASN A 49 11.69 -9.81 -11.93
CA ASN A 49 10.62 -10.80 -12.07
C ASN A 49 10.41 -11.20 -13.54
N ARG A 50 10.49 -10.24 -14.47
CA ARG A 50 10.42 -10.53 -15.92
C ARG A 50 11.59 -11.40 -16.39
N ILE A 51 12.82 -11.13 -15.95
CA ILE A 51 14.01 -11.90 -16.32
C ILE A 51 13.87 -13.37 -15.90
N PHE A 52 13.44 -13.64 -14.66
CA PHE A 52 13.33 -15.01 -14.13
C PHE A 52 11.98 -15.68 -14.41
N SER A 53 11.07 -15.03 -15.13
CA SER A 53 9.72 -15.55 -15.40
C SER A 53 9.71 -16.91 -16.10
N ARG A 54 10.66 -17.17 -16.99
CA ARG A 54 10.78 -18.46 -17.68
C ARG A 54 11.32 -19.57 -16.78
N ASP A 55 12.17 -19.19 -15.82
CA ASP A 55 12.82 -20.12 -14.89
C ASP A 55 11.94 -20.45 -13.68
N ALA A 56 10.94 -19.62 -13.37
CA ALA A 56 9.99 -19.89 -12.30
C ALA A 56 9.12 -21.13 -12.58
N ASN A 57 8.78 -21.87 -11.52
CA ASN A 57 7.81 -22.95 -11.52
C ASN A 57 6.38 -22.39 -11.52
N LYS A 58 6.11 -21.40 -10.65
CA LYS A 58 4.85 -20.65 -10.59
C LYS A 58 5.12 -19.15 -10.40
N ILE A 59 4.18 -18.33 -10.88
CA ILE A 59 4.20 -16.87 -10.79
C ILE A 59 2.88 -16.40 -10.21
N CYS A 60 2.90 -15.99 -8.96
CA CYS A 60 1.78 -15.40 -8.25
C CYS A 60 1.72 -13.89 -8.55
N ILE A 61 0.62 -13.41 -9.13
CA ILE A 61 0.42 -11.99 -9.46
C ILE A 61 -0.70 -11.38 -8.61
N ALA A 62 -0.58 -10.10 -8.29
CA ALA A 62 -1.61 -9.35 -7.59
C ALA A 62 -2.69 -8.76 -8.51
N TYR A 63 -2.32 -8.42 -9.75
CA TYR A 63 -3.19 -7.73 -10.71
C TYR A 63 -3.25 -8.50 -12.03
N LYS A 64 -4.45 -8.64 -12.60
CA LYS A 64 -4.67 -9.33 -13.89
C LYS A 64 -3.81 -8.74 -15.02
N GLN A 65 -3.56 -7.44 -14.98
CA GLN A 65 -2.77 -6.67 -15.95
C GLN A 65 -1.33 -7.17 -16.05
N ALA A 66 -0.76 -7.70 -14.96
CA ALA A 66 0.60 -8.25 -14.95
C ALA A 66 0.72 -9.54 -15.78
N LYS A 67 -0.39 -10.28 -15.98
CA LYS A 67 -0.42 -11.57 -16.66
C LYS A 67 0.17 -11.54 -18.07
N LYS A 68 0.02 -10.42 -18.79
CA LYS A 68 0.52 -10.27 -20.17
C LYS A 68 2.05 -10.29 -20.29
N HIS A 69 2.76 -10.12 -19.18
CA HIS A 69 4.22 -10.06 -19.12
C HIS A 69 4.87 -11.39 -18.71
N PHE A 70 4.07 -12.40 -18.42
CA PHE A 70 4.52 -13.68 -17.87
C PHE A 70 3.98 -14.87 -18.69
N PRO A 71 4.64 -16.05 -18.65
CA PRO A 71 4.12 -17.27 -19.27
C PRO A 71 2.75 -17.65 -18.71
N LYS A 72 1.74 -17.80 -19.58
CA LYS A 72 0.32 -17.91 -19.18
C LYS A 72 0.06 -19.14 -18.31
N GLU A 73 0.73 -20.25 -18.62
CA GLU A 73 0.62 -21.55 -17.97
C GLU A 73 1.22 -21.57 -16.56
N LYS A 74 2.10 -20.63 -16.24
CA LYS A 74 2.75 -20.52 -14.93
C LYS A 74 2.13 -19.45 -14.02
N THR A 75 1.23 -18.63 -14.57
CA THR A 75 0.81 -17.38 -13.93
C THR A 75 -0.58 -17.47 -13.30
N ILE A 76 -0.66 -17.20 -12.00
CA ILE A 76 -1.85 -17.37 -11.18
C ILE A 76 -2.15 -16.07 -10.43
N LEU A 77 -3.40 -15.64 -10.46
CA LEU A 77 -3.86 -14.45 -9.73
C LEU A 77 -4.19 -14.82 -8.29
N THR A 78 -3.28 -14.52 -7.36
CA THR A 78 -3.46 -14.79 -5.93
C THR A 78 -3.76 -13.51 -5.13
N GLY A 79 -3.25 -12.35 -5.58
CA GLY A 79 -3.26 -11.12 -4.79
C GLY A 79 -1.89 -10.84 -4.15
N ASN A 80 -1.87 -9.87 -3.24
CA ASN A 80 -0.70 -9.61 -2.41
C ASN A 80 -0.90 -10.21 -1.02
N PRO A 81 0.12 -10.88 -0.44
CA PRO A 81 0.05 -11.30 0.94
C PRO A 81 0.00 -10.06 1.83
N VAL A 82 -0.96 -10.03 2.75
CA VAL A 82 -1.10 -8.98 3.77
C VAL A 82 -0.88 -9.59 5.15
N ARG A 83 -0.55 -8.73 6.11
CA ARG A 83 -0.45 -9.11 7.53
C ARG A 83 -1.81 -9.60 8.04
N SER A 84 -1.81 -10.65 8.85
CA SER A 84 -3.01 -11.24 9.46
C SER A 84 -3.84 -10.23 10.26
N GLU A 85 -3.17 -9.29 10.91
CA GLU A 85 -3.72 -8.23 11.75
C GLU A 85 -4.58 -7.25 10.94
N ILE A 86 -4.39 -7.17 9.62
CA ILE A 86 -5.24 -6.35 8.73
C ILE A 86 -6.59 -7.02 8.47
N LEU A 87 -6.67 -8.36 8.59
CA LEU A 87 -7.92 -9.11 8.45
C LEU A 87 -8.80 -9.02 9.70
N GLN A 88 -8.22 -8.59 10.83
CA GLN A 88 -8.90 -8.49 12.13
C GLN A 88 -8.53 -7.16 12.80
N LEU A 89 -9.20 -6.10 12.37
CA LEU A 89 -9.03 -4.77 12.95
C LEU A 89 -9.78 -4.64 14.28
N PRO A 90 -9.27 -3.83 15.23
CA PRO A 90 -10.04 -3.41 16.40
C PRO A 90 -11.26 -2.58 15.98
N SER A 91 -12.19 -2.36 16.92
CA SER A 91 -13.30 -1.43 16.69
C SER A 91 -12.80 0.00 16.49
N LYS A 92 -13.59 0.84 15.81
CA LYS A 92 -13.24 2.26 15.61
C LYS A 92 -13.15 2.98 16.96
N GLU A 93 -14.02 2.63 17.90
CA GLU A 93 -14.09 3.14 19.26
C GLU A 93 -12.80 2.87 20.03
N GLU A 94 -12.37 1.61 20.10
CA GLU A 94 -11.11 1.21 20.75
C GLU A 94 -9.92 1.91 20.10
N ALA A 95 -9.90 1.99 18.77
CA ALA A 95 -8.83 2.65 18.04
C ALA A 95 -8.77 4.16 18.30
N CYS A 96 -9.93 4.83 18.36
CA CYS A 96 -10.01 6.25 18.70
C CYS A 96 -9.55 6.51 20.14
N ILE A 97 -9.96 5.68 21.10
CA ILE A 97 -9.52 5.78 22.49
C ILE A 97 -8.00 5.64 22.57
N HIS A 98 -7.44 4.62 21.91
CA HIS A 98 -6.00 4.37 21.91
C HIS A 98 -5.19 5.53 21.32
N LEU A 99 -5.73 6.19 20.28
CA LEU A 99 -5.09 7.33 19.62
C LEU A 99 -5.42 8.68 20.26
N GLY A 100 -6.29 8.74 21.27
CA GLY A 100 -6.78 10.02 21.83
C GLY A 100 -7.63 10.84 20.85
N LEU A 101 -8.29 10.17 19.90
CA LEU A 101 -9.16 10.77 18.90
C LEU A 101 -10.63 10.78 19.35
N LYS A 102 -11.43 11.68 18.77
CA LYS A 102 -12.87 11.80 19.04
C LYS A 102 -13.64 11.18 17.88
N ILE A 103 -14.28 10.04 18.14
CA ILE A 103 -15.02 9.27 17.11
C ILE A 103 -16.10 10.06 16.37
N THR A 104 -16.63 11.12 17.00
CA THR A 104 -17.65 12.01 16.41
C THR A 104 -17.10 12.96 15.34
N LYS A 105 -15.77 13.07 15.22
CA LYS A 105 -15.10 13.93 14.23
C LYS A 105 -14.65 13.09 13.03
N PRO A 106 -14.58 13.67 11.81
CA PRO A 106 -13.98 12.99 10.67
C PRO A 106 -12.50 12.71 10.91
N ILE A 107 -12.06 11.47 10.68
CA ILE A 107 -10.67 11.04 10.90
C ILE A 107 -10.02 10.69 9.55
N ILE A 108 -8.95 11.40 9.21
CA ILE A 108 -8.15 11.15 8.01
C ILE A 108 -6.87 10.43 8.41
N LEU A 109 -6.55 9.34 7.72
CA LEU A 109 -5.24 8.70 7.80
C LEU A 109 -4.42 9.02 6.56
N SER A 110 -3.27 9.69 6.73
CA SER A 110 -2.31 9.92 5.67
C SER A 110 -1.04 9.09 5.83
N ILE A 111 -0.72 8.29 4.82
CA ILE A 111 0.41 7.35 4.82
C ILE A 111 1.41 7.78 3.74
N GLY A 112 2.54 8.34 4.18
CA GLY A 112 3.65 8.75 3.31
C GLY A 112 4.64 7.63 2.96
N GLY A 113 4.58 6.48 3.64
CA GLY A 113 5.60 5.43 3.55
C GLY A 113 6.83 5.73 4.40
N SER A 114 7.73 4.76 4.61
CA SER A 114 8.85 4.87 5.57
C SER A 114 9.79 6.05 5.31
N GLN A 115 10.00 6.41 4.04
CA GLN A 115 10.77 7.60 3.66
C GLN A 115 9.95 8.90 3.78
N GLY A 116 8.63 8.80 3.84
CA GLY A 116 7.72 9.93 3.80
C GLY A 116 7.45 10.41 2.37
N SER A 117 6.57 11.40 2.27
CA SER A 117 6.17 12.01 1.01
C SER A 117 6.19 13.52 1.15
N ASN A 118 7.28 14.16 0.71
CA ASN A 118 7.47 15.59 0.89
C ASN A 118 6.34 16.45 0.30
N SER A 119 5.85 16.09 -0.89
CA SER A 119 4.72 16.82 -1.51
C SER A 119 3.42 16.68 -0.72
N MET A 120 3.11 15.48 -0.18
CA MET A 120 1.97 15.30 0.72
C MET A 120 2.16 16.08 2.01
N ASN A 121 3.35 16.03 2.59
CA ASN A 121 3.66 16.71 3.84
C ASN A 121 3.49 18.23 3.70
N ASN A 122 3.94 18.81 2.59
CA ASN A 122 3.78 20.23 2.31
C ASN A 122 2.32 20.63 2.13
N ALA A 123 1.53 19.80 1.44
CA ALA A 123 0.11 20.04 1.26
C ALA A 123 -0.65 19.95 2.59
N TRP A 124 -0.31 18.99 3.46
CA TRP A 124 -0.90 18.92 4.80
C TRP A 124 -0.55 20.13 5.64
N ILE A 125 0.73 20.55 5.68
CA ILE A 125 1.15 21.76 6.40
C ILE A 125 0.29 22.98 5.99
N LYS A 126 0.07 23.17 4.69
CA LYS A 126 -0.77 24.26 4.16
C LYS A 126 -2.25 24.09 4.54
N GLY A 127 -2.71 22.84 4.64
CA GLY A 127 -4.09 22.48 4.99
C GLY A 127 -4.43 22.44 6.47
N LEU A 128 -3.44 22.38 7.38
CA LEU A 128 -3.68 22.15 8.82
C LEU A 128 -4.70 23.13 9.40
N LYS A 129 -4.58 24.42 9.07
CA LYS A 129 -5.52 25.46 9.55
C LYS A 129 -6.95 25.13 9.17
N LYS A 130 -7.16 24.76 7.90
CA LYS A 130 -8.49 24.47 7.39
C LYS A 130 -9.10 23.21 8.03
N LEU A 131 -8.28 22.17 8.24
CA LEU A 131 -8.74 20.94 8.91
C LEU A 131 -9.15 21.22 10.36
N ILE A 132 -8.37 22.02 11.08
CA ILE A 132 -8.65 22.40 12.47
C ILE A 132 -9.94 23.22 12.56
N GLU A 133 -10.12 24.22 11.69
CA GLU A 133 -11.34 25.05 11.64
C GLU A 133 -12.61 24.23 11.33
N LEU A 134 -12.48 23.15 10.57
CA LEU A 134 -13.57 22.22 10.24
C LEU A 134 -13.72 21.07 11.26
N ASP A 135 -12.98 21.14 12.36
CA ASP A 135 -12.94 20.14 13.42
C ASP A 135 -12.68 18.70 12.95
N MET A 136 -11.82 18.56 11.94
CA MET A 136 -11.34 17.28 11.41
C MET A 136 -10.07 16.83 12.11
N GLN A 137 -9.84 15.52 12.16
CA GLN A 137 -8.65 14.91 12.75
C GLN A 137 -7.76 14.26 11.70
N LEU A 138 -6.44 14.37 11.88
CA LEU A 138 -5.45 13.84 10.95
C LEU A 138 -4.43 12.95 11.68
N ILE A 139 -4.40 11.68 11.31
CA ILE A 139 -3.32 10.73 11.62
C ILE A 139 -2.33 10.79 10.46
N TRP A 140 -1.10 11.23 10.69
CA TRP A 140 -0.17 11.61 9.65
C TRP A 140 1.18 10.91 9.79
N GLN A 141 1.44 9.95 8.90
CA GLN A 141 2.78 9.40 8.75
C GLN A 141 3.65 10.34 7.90
N VAL A 142 4.62 10.99 8.53
CA VAL A 142 5.45 12.03 7.88
C VAL A 142 6.70 11.46 7.21
N GLY A 143 7.22 10.35 7.72
CA GLY A 143 8.51 9.77 7.31
C GLY A 143 9.74 10.49 7.85
N LYS A 144 10.86 9.77 7.84
CA LYS A 144 12.13 10.20 8.47
C LYS A 144 12.68 11.53 7.98
N PHE A 145 12.43 11.90 6.71
CA PHE A 145 13.08 13.05 6.11
C PHE A 145 12.44 14.39 6.51
N ASP A 146 11.13 14.40 6.79
CA ASP A 146 10.38 15.63 7.09
C ASP A 146 10.00 15.78 8.56
N ILE A 147 10.24 14.78 9.42
CA ILE A 147 9.83 14.79 10.83
C ILE A 147 10.27 16.05 11.58
N HIS A 148 11.51 16.51 11.37
CA HIS A 148 12.02 17.73 12.00
C HIS A 148 11.30 18.99 11.54
N LYS A 149 10.95 19.06 10.26
CA LYS A 149 10.16 20.16 9.69
C LYS A 149 8.76 20.19 10.29
N ILE A 150 8.12 19.03 10.44
CA ILE A 150 6.77 18.92 10.99
C ILE A 150 6.75 19.31 12.48
N LYS A 151 7.75 18.87 13.26
CA LYS A 151 7.87 19.22 14.69
C LYS A 151 8.00 20.74 14.93
N LYS A 152 8.62 21.48 14.01
CA LYS A 152 8.78 22.95 14.11
C LYS A 152 7.50 23.73 13.80
N ASN A 153 6.50 23.11 13.16
CA ASN A 153 5.24 23.77 12.86
C ASN A 153 4.33 23.77 14.11
N LYS A 154 3.93 24.93 14.62
CA LYS A 154 3.08 25.00 15.82
C LYS A 154 1.72 24.30 15.66
N MET A 155 1.14 24.33 14.45
CA MET A 155 -0.18 23.77 14.19
C MET A 155 -0.19 22.23 14.17
N SER A 156 0.97 21.59 13.96
CA SER A 156 1.07 20.14 13.99
C SER A 156 0.89 19.56 15.40
N HIS A 157 0.97 20.40 16.44
CA HIS A 157 0.75 20.03 17.85
C HIS A 157 -0.69 20.27 18.33
N HIS A 158 -1.61 20.64 17.44
CA HIS A 158 -3.02 20.76 17.80
C HIS A 158 -3.61 19.38 18.16
N SER A 159 -4.56 19.31 19.10
CA SER A 159 -5.12 18.04 19.59
C SER A 159 -5.82 17.18 18.53
N ASN A 160 -6.18 17.78 17.40
CA ASN A 160 -6.77 17.06 16.27
C ASN A 160 -5.71 16.45 15.32
N ILE A 161 -4.42 16.72 15.53
CA ILE A 161 -3.34 16.29 14.64
C ILE A 161 -2.41 15.34 15.40
N ILE A 162 -2.24 14.14 14.86
CA ILE A 162 -1.28 13.16 15.33
C ILE A 162 -0.31 12.92 14.20
N PHE A 163 0.97 13.22 14.39
CA PHE A 163 2.00 12.93 13.41
C PHE A 163 3.03 11.95 13.96
N MET A 164 3.46 11.02 13.12
CA MET A 164 4.42 9.97 13.46
C MET A 164 5.43 9.84 12.33
N GLU A 165 6.71 9.60 12.66
CA GLU A 165 7.72 9.29 11.64
C GLU A 165 7.32 8.03 10.86
N PHE A 166 6.97 6.98 11.59
CA PHE A 166 6.51 5.71 11.07
C PHE A 166 5.33 5.21 11.92
N ILE A 167 4.36 4.53 11.29
CA ILE A 167 3.22 3.95 12.00
C ILE A 167 3.53 2.48 12.27
N GLU A 168 3.81 2.16 13.53
CA GLU A 168 4.05 0.77 13.96
C GLU A 168 2.73 -0.01 14.02
N ASN A 169 1.71 0.56 14.66
CA ASN A 169 0.39 -0.05 14.78
C ASN A 169 -0.57 0.48 13.70
N ILE A 170 -0.35 0.05 12.45
CA ILE A 170 -1.23 0.42 11.33
C ILE A 170 -2.67 -0.13 11.49
N PRO A 171 -2.94 -1.33 12.06
CA PRO A 171 -4.31 -1.81 12.27
C PRO A 171 -5.18 -0.81 13.03
N THR A 172 -4.67 -0.26 14.14
CA THR A 172 -5.36 0.78 14.91
C THR A 172 -5.64 2.03 14.08
N CYS A 173 -4.66 2.49 13.29
CA CYS A 173 -4.86 3.66 12.43
C CYS A 173 -5.91 3.41 11.34
N TYR A 174 -5.93 2.21 10.76
CA TYR A 174 -6.93 1.82 9.76
C TYR A 174 -8.34 1.70 10.34
N ALA A 175 -8.47 1.15 11.55
CA ALA A 175 -9.75 1.08 12.25
C ALA A 175 -10.33 2.47 12.51
N ALA A 176 -9.50 3.40 13.02
CA ALA A 176 -9.88 4.76 13.35
C ALA A 176 -10.27 5.60 12.12
N ALA A 177 -9.63 5.38 10.96
CA ALA A 177 -9.81 6.22 9.79
C ALA A 177 -11.20 6.14 9.15
N ASP A 178 -11.72 7.30 8.72
CA ASP A 178 -12.88 7.42 7.83
C ASP A 178 -12.46 7.53 6.36
N ILE A 179 -11.29 8.13 6.11
CA ILE A 179 -10.69 8.28 4.78
C ILE A 179 -9.20 7.97 4.89
N ILE A 180 -8.67 7.24 3.92
CA ILE A 180 -7.25 6.97 3.79
C ILE A 180 -6.69 7.79 2.61
N VAL A 181 -5.52 8.38 2.81
CA VAL A 181 -4.75 9.08 1.78
C VAL A 181 -3.36 8.49 1.75
N SER A 182 -2.93 7.93 0.63
CA SER A 182 -1.55 7.41 0.55
C SER A 182 -0.97 7.42 -0.86
N ARG A 183 0.32 7.10 -0.94
CA ARG A 183 0.93 6.70 -2.20
C ARG A 183 0.30 5.42 -2.74
N ALA A 184 0.41 5.21 -4.05
CA ALA A 184 -0.13 4.05 -4.75
C ALA A 184 0.79 2.82 -4.68
N GLY A 185 1.31 2.52 -3.47
CA GLY A 185 2.10 1.33 -3.21
C GLY A 185 1.25 0.06 -3.23
N ALA A 186 1.74 -1.00 -3.86
CA ALA A 186 0.98 -2.23 -4.08
C ALA A 186 0.43 -2.87 -2.80
N LEU A 187 1.25 -2.95 -1.74
CA LEU A 187 0.82 -3.54 -0.46
C LEU A 187 -0.20 -2.66 0.26
N THR A 188 0.04 -1.34 0.36
CA THR A 188 -0.93 -0.42 0.97
C THR A 188 -2.26 -0.44 0.24
N ILE A 189 -2.27 -0.46 -1.10
CA ILE A 189 -3.49 -0.64 -1.88
C ILE A 189 -4.18 -1.96 -1.49
N SER A 190 -3.43 -3.05 -1.40
CA SER A 190 -3.99 -4.37 -1.08
C SER A 190 -4.57 -4.42 0.33
N GLU A 191 -3.91 -3.79 1.32
CA GLU A 191 -4.41 -3.62 2.68
C GLU A 191 -5.74 -2.83 2.65
N VAL A 192 -5.77 -1.67 1.98
CA VAL A 192 -6.98 -0.83 1.91
C VAL A 192 -8.15 -1.51 1.20
N CYS A 193 -7.88 -2.33 0.16
CA CYS A 193 -8.91 -3.16 -0.49
C CYS A 193 -9.55 -4.20 0.43
N LEU A 194 -8.85 -4.63 1.49
CA LEU A 194 -9.43 -5.54 2.48
C LEU A 194 -10.22 -4.81 3.56
N ILE A 195 -9.80 -3.59 3.87
CA ILE A 195 -10.41 -2.78 4.94
C ILE A 195 -11.68 -2.09 4.45
N GLY A 196 -11.75 -1.72 3.16
CA GLY A 196 -12.96 -1.15 2.59
C GLY A 196 -13.18 0.33 2.90
N LYS A 197 -12.12 1.11 3.19
CA LYS A 197 -12.27 2.55 3.49
C LYS A 197 -12.23 3.40 2.21
N PRO A 198 -12.97 4.52 2.16
CA PRO A 198 -12.80 5.55 1.13
C PRO A 198 -11.32 5.95 1.00
N TYR A 199 -10.86 6.10 -0.24
CA TYR A 199 -9.42 6.14 -0.53
C TYR A 199 -9.07 7.22 -1.55
N ILE A 200 -8.10 8.06 -1.20
CA ILE A 200 -7.46 9.01 -2.10
C ILE A 200 -6.03 8.55 -2.36
N LEU A 201 -5.75 8.27 -3.63
CA LEU A 201 -4.49 7.75 -4.12
C LEU A 201 -3.65 8.85 -4.76
N ILE A 202 -2.38 8.87 -4.40
CA ILE A 202 -1.40 9.81 -4.94
C ILE A 202 -0.24 9.04 -5.54
N PRO A 203 -0.28 8.68 -6.84
CA PRO A 203 0.80 7.96 -7.49
C PRO A 203 2.16 8.67 -7.33
N PHE A 204 3.21 7.91 -7.01
CA PHE A 204 4.57 8.45 -7.02
C PHE A 204 5.08 8.55 -8.46
N PRO A 205 5.40 9.75 -8.97
CA PRO A 205 5.69 9.95 -10.39
C PRO A 205 7.02 9.34 -10.82
N TRP A 206 7.95 9.12 -9.88
CA TRP A 206 9.27 8.55 -10.16
C TRP A 206 9.32 7.03 -9.95
N SER A 207 8.16 6.37 -9.87
CA SER A 207 8.08 4.92 -9.75
C SER A 207 8.55 4.25 -11.04
N SER A 208 9.36 3.19 -10.94
CA SER A 208 9.93 2.52 -12.12
C SER A 208 8.84 1.99 -13.05
N ASN A 209 8.90 2.31 -14.35
CA ASN A 209 7.88 1.94 -15.33
C ASN A 209 6.46 2.46 -15.01
N ASP A 210 6.33 3.54 -14.22
CA ASP A 210 5.04 4.15 -13.86
C ASP A 210 4.08 3.16 -13.15
N HIS A 211 4.61 2.17 -12.44
CA HIS A 211 3.81 1.09 -11.86
C HIS A 211 2.80 1.60 -10.82
N GLN A 212 3.11 2.69 -10.11
CA GLN A 212 2.19 3.26 -9.12
C GLN A 212 0.96 3.90 -9.78
N ASN A 213 1.13 4.60 -10.90
CA ASN A 213 0.01 5.16 -11.65
C ASN A 213 -0.84 4.04 -12.27
N GLN A 214 -0.20 2.99 -12.79
CA GLN A 214 -0.91 1.82 -13.30
C GLN A 214 -1.71 1.10 -12.20
N ASN A 215 -1.14 0.93 -11.00
CA ASN A 215 -1.88 0.39 -9.85
C ASN A 215 -3.08 1.27 -9.49
N ALA A 216 -2.91 2.59 -9.45
CA ALA A 216 -3.96 3.51 -9.09
C ALA A 216 -5.12 3.52 -10.10
N LYS A 217 -4.81 3.51 -11.40
CA LYS A 217 -5.81 3.48 -12.48
C LYS A 217 -6.78 2.29 -12.36
N ILE A 218 -6.30 1.13 -11.88
CA ILE A 218 -7.14 -0.04 -11.66
C ILE A 218 -8.25 0.24 -10.63
N LEU A 219 -7.95 1.04 -9.59
CA LEU A 219 -8.94 1.43 -8.59
C LEU A 219 -9.86 2.53 -9.12
N GLU A 220 -9.33 3.50 -9.87
CA GLU A 220 -10.13 4.56 -10.49
C GLU A 220 -11.15 4.01 -11.50
N GLU A 221 -10.74 3.07 -12.36
CA GLU A 221 -11.63 2.37 -13.31
C GLU A 221 -12.78 1.63 -12.62
N LYS A 222 -12.62 1.30 -11.34
CA LYS A 222 -13.61 0.65 -10.50
C LYS A 222 -14.34 1.62 -9.58
N GLU A 223 -14.05 2.92 -9.70
CA GLU A 223 -14.57 3.97 -8.82
C GLU A 223 -14.31 3.67 -7.33
N ALA A 224 -13.21 2.96 -7.07
CA ALA A 224 -12.79 2.46 -5.76
C ALA A 224 -11.81 3.41 -5.07
N ALA A 225 -11.29 4.42 -5.77
CA ALA A 225 -10.46 5.47 -5.21
C ALA A 225 -10.52 6.74 -6.07
N LEU A 226 -10.22 7.89 -5.47
CA LEU A 226 -9.92 9.13 -6.19
C LEU A 226 -8.41 9.22 -6.42
N ILE A 227 -7.98 9.60 -7.63
CA ILE A 227 -6.57 9.83 -7.93
C ILE A 227 -6.28 11.34 -7.92
N ILE A 228 -5.23 11.73 -7.20
CA ILE A 228 -4.64 13.07 -7.29
C ILE A 228 -3.22 12.92 -7.83
N LYS A 229 -2.93 13.55 -8.96
CA LYS A 229 -1.59 13.54 -9.54
C LYS A 229 -0.62 14.31 -8.67
N ASN A 230 0.67 13.95 -8.71
CA ASN A 230 1.64 14.49 -7.76
C ASN A 230 1.82 16.01 -7.88
N GLU A 231 1.75 16.53 -9.09
CA GLU A 231 1.79 17.96 -9.43
C GLU A 231 0.56 18.74 -8.96
N GLU A 232 -0.55 18.06 -8.65
CA GLU A 232 -1.81 18.67 -8.22
C GLU A 232 -2.06 18.57 -6.70
N ILE A 233 -1.19 17.86 -5.97
CA ILE A 233 -1.39 17.56 -4.53
C ILE A 233 -1.59 18.85 -3.75
N GLU A 234 -0.76 19.85 -3.99
CA GLU A 234 -0.78 21.09 -3.23
C GLU A 234 -2.13 21.81 -3.36
N GLN A 235 -2.72 21.81 -4.55
CA GLN A 235 -3.96 22.52 -4.83
C GLN A 235 -5.21 21.68 -4.50
N LYS A 236 -5.14 20.35 -4.66
CA LYS A 236 -6.32 19.48 -4.61
C LYS A 236 -6.44 18.63 -3.35
N LEU A 237 -5.34 18.28 -2.66
CA LEU A 237 -5.42 17.27 -1.60
C LEU A 237 -6.43 17.63 -0.50
N VAL A 238 -6.27 18.81 0.09
CA VAL A 238 -7.08 19.23 1.24
C VAL A 238 -8.54 19.42 0.84
N SER A 239 -8.80 20.03 -0.34
CA SER A 239 -10.16 20.25 -0.84
C SER A 239 -10.86 18.94 -1.20
N SER A 240 -10.17 18.01 -1.86
CA SER A 240 -10.72 16.67 -2.19
C SER A 240 -11.04 15.86 -0.93
N VAL A 241 -10.20 15.95 0.11
CA VAL A 241 -10.48 15.32 1.41
C VAL A 241 -11.74 15.89 2.04
N ILE A 242 -11.85 17.22 2.11
CA ILE A 242 -13.03 17.90 2.68
C ILE A 242 -14.30 17.53 1.90
N GLN A 243 -14.23 17.51 0.57
CA GLN A 243 -15.35 17.09 -0.28
C GLN A 243 -15.76 15.65 0.02
N LEU A 244 -14.80 14.71 0.05
CA LEU A 244 -15.08 13.30 0.30
C LEU A 244 -15.61 13.04 1.72
N VAL A 245 -15.15 13.79 2.73
CA VAL A 245 -15.72 13.71 4.10
C VAL A 245 -17.21 14.01 4.08
N ASN A 246 -17.64 15.01 3.31
CA ASN A 246 -19.02 15.47 3.25
C ASN A 246 -19.90 14.69 2.27
N ASP A 247 -19.32 13.91 1.36
CA ASP A 247 -20.07 13.10 0.39
C ASP A 247 -20.30 11.67 0.90
N SER A 248 -21.40 11.46 1.61
CA SER A 248 -21.78 10.14 2.13
C SER A 248 -22.07 9.11 1.03
N SER A 249 -22.55 9.55 -0.14
CA SER A 249 -22.87 8.67 -1.27
C SER A 249 -21.60 8.14 -1.91
N MET A 250 -20.66 9.04 -2.22
CA MET A 250 -19.36 8.69 -2.77
C MET A 250 -18.57 7.79 -1.82
N LYS A 251 -18.56 8.08 -0.50
CA LYS A 251 -17.89 7.21 0.49
C LYS A 251 -18.45 5.78 0.48
N LYS A 252 -19.79 5.62 0.50
CA LYS A 252 -20.44 4.29 0.47
C LYS A 252 -20.14 3.54 -0.82
N LYS A 253 -20.23 4.23 -1.97
CA LYS A 253 -19.91 3.65 -3.28
C LYS A 253 -18.47 3.16 -3.34
N MET A 254 -17.52 4.02 -2.93
CA MET A 254 -16.09 3.73 -2.95
C MET A 254 -15.73 2.58 -2.00
N SER A 255 -16.29 2.58 -0.79
CA SER A 255 -16.14 1.52 0.21
C SER A 255 -16.63 0.15 -0.31
N ARG A 256 -17.80 0.10 -0.96
CA ARG A 256 -18.29 -1.14 -1.57
C ARG A 256 -17.37 -1.62 -2.69
N ASN A 257 -17.03 -0.72 -3.63
CA ASN A 257 -16.27 -1.10 -4.81
C ASN A 257 -14.83 -1.52 -4.48
N ILE A 258 -14.20 -0.90 -3.49
CA ILE A 258 -12.82 -1.25 -3.09
C ILE A 258 -12.75 -2.62 -2.41
N LEU A 259 -13.81 -3.04 -1.67
CA LEU A 259 -13.91 -4.37 -1.08
C LEU A 259 -13.98 -5.48 -2.13
N GLU A 260 -14.60 -5.22 -3.28
CA GLU A 260 -14.65 -6.19 -4.39
C GLU A 260 -13.25 -6.51 -4.97
N LEU A 261 -12.28 -5.63 -4.75
CA LEU A 261 -10.89 -5.80 -5.16
C LEU A 261 -10.05 -6.55 -4.11
N GLY A 262 -10.58 -6.74 -2.90
CA GLY A 262 -9.92 -7.44 -1.80
C GLY A 262 -9.58 -8.90 -2.14
N LYS A 263 -8.40 -9.35 -1.69
CA LYS A 263 -7.92 -10.74 -1.84
C LYS A 263 -7.54 -11.33 -0.47
N PRO A 264 -8.52 -11.64 0.41
CA PRO A 264 -8.24 -12.03 1.80
C PRO A 264 -7.48 -13.36 1.92
N LYS A 265 -7.55 -14.21 0.89
CA LYS A 265 -6.87 -15.52 0.85
C LYS A 265 -5.49 -15.49 0.21
N ALA A 266 -4.98 -14.32 -0.21
CA ALA A 266 -3.75 -14.22 -1.00
C ALA A 266 -2.55 -14.96 -0.38
N THR A 267 -2.34 -14.83 0.93
CA THR A 267 -1.27 -15.55 1.64
C THR A 267 -1.45 -17.06 1.54
N ASN A 268 -2.65 -17.57 1.83
CA ASN A 268 -2.94 -19.01 1.77
C ASN A 268 -2.84 -19.55 0.34
N ASP A 269 -3.34 -18.80 -0.64
CA ASP A 269 -3.27 -19.18 -2.05
C ASP A 269 -1.81 -19.27 -2.52
N ILE A 270 -0.95 -18.32 -2.14
CA ILE A 270 0.49 -18.37 -2.43
C ILE A 270 1.16 -19.57 -1.75
N VAL A 271 0.84 -19.82 -0.47
CA VAL A 271 1.39 -20.97 0.27
C VAL A 271 0.97 -22.29 -0.37
N ASN A 272 -0.27 -22.43 -0.81
CA ASN A 272 -0.73 -23.62 -1.52
C ASN A 272 0.04 -23.85 -2.83
N GLU A 273 0.35 -22.79 -3.57
CA GLU A 273 1.20 -22.89 -4.77
C GLU A 273 2.65 -23.28 -4.43
N ILE A 274 3.18 -22.83 -3.30
CA ILE A 274 4.50 -23.26 -2.81
C ILE A 274 4.48 -24.77 -2.52
N LEU A 275 3.47 -25.25 -1.78
CA LEU A 275 3.34 -26.65 -1.38
C LEU A 275 3.11 -27.61 -2.56
N GLN A 276 2.61 -27.12 -3.70
CA GLN A 276 2.49 -27.93 -4.92
C GLN A 276 3.81 -28.08 -5.69
N ILE A 277 4.81 -27.22 -5.42
CA ILE A 277 6.10 -27.22 -6.11
C ILE A 277 7.10 -28.15 -5.42
N ILE A 278 7.04 -28.21 -4.08
CA ILE A 278 7.97 -28.97 -3.23
C ILE A 278 7.50 -30.40 -3.00
#